data_AF-A0A1F7SQG9-F1
#
_entry.id   AF-A0A1F7SQG9-F1
#
_cell.length_a   1.000
_cell.length_b   1.000
_cell.length_c   1.000
_cell.angle_alpha   90.00
_cell.angle_beta   90.00
_cell.angle_gamma   90.00
#
_symmetry.space_group_name_H-M   'P 1'
#
loop_
_entity.id
_entity.type
_entity.pdbx_description
1 polymer ?
#
loop_
_entity_poly.entity_id
_entity_poly.type
_entity_poly.pdbx_seq_one_letter_code
_entity_poly.pdbx_strand_id
1 'polypeptide(L)'
;MNQQREVIKNKSVNIFQLLMLFAFYLFVGSIIAFVVNGIYNALENNDAFMYSIVIGAIVIPVFLTLTILVTLVFWVIVREGRKDMR
;
A
#
# COMPACT_ATOMS: atom_id res chain seq x y z
N MET A 1 19.91 -20.83 -24.15
CA MET A 1 18.67 -20.04 -24.39
C MET A 1 17.70 -20.02 -23.21
N ASN A 2 17.57 -21.09 -22.41
CA ASN A 2 16.64 -21.11 -21.26
C ASN A 2 17.08 -20.22 -20.08
N GLN A 3 18.37 -20.18 -19.78
CA GLN A 3 18.91 -19.43 -18.63
C GLN A 3 18.75 -17.89 -18.77
N GLN A 4 18.97 -17.34 -19.98
CA GLN A 4 18.71 -15.91 -20.24
C GLN A 4 17.22 -15.55 -20.12
N ARG A 5 16.30 -16.46 -20.51
CA ARG A 5 14.85 -16.22 -20.35
C ARG A 5 14.45 -16.15 -18.88
N GLU A 6 15.02 -16.97 -18.01
CA GLU A 6 14.74 -16.93 -16.58
C GLU A 6 15.25 -15.65 -15.90
N VAL A 7 16.44 -15.18 -16.26
CA VAL A 7 16.97 -13.91 -15.73
C VAL A 7 16.12 -12.70 -16.15
N ILE A 8 15.68 -12.67 -17.42
CA ILE A 8 14.81 -11.58 -17.92
C ILE A 8 13.43 -11.61 -17.25
N LYS A 9 12.86 -12.82 -17.06
CA LYS A 9 11.58 -13.02 -16.36
C LYS A 9 11.67 -12.59 -14.88
N ASN A 10 12.76 -12.91 -14.20
CA ASN A 10 12.96 -12.50 -12.80
C ASN A 10 13.15 -10.98 -12.66
N LYS A 11 13.81 -10.34 -13.63
CA LYS A 11 13.97 -8.87 -13.65
C LYS A 11 12.64 -8.15 -13.89
N SER A 12 11.80 -8.65 -14.80
CA SER A 12 10.49 -8.05 -15.07
C SER A 12 9.51 -8.25 -13.92
N VAL A 13 9.52 -9.42 -13.26
CA VAL A 13 8.70 -9.69 -12.07
C VAL A 13 9.04 -8.74 -10.91
N ASN A 14 10.33 -8.48 -10.65
CA ASN A 14 10.74 -7.53 -9.61
C ASN A 14 10.29 -6.08 -9.91
N ILE A 15 10.37 -5.64 -11.17
CA ILE A 15 9.91 -4.29 -11.55
C ILE A 15 8.40 -4.17 -11.38
N PHE A 16 7.65 -5.19 -11.83
CA PHE A 16 6.20 -5.20 -11.69
C PHE A 16 5.75 -5.22 -10.21
N GLN A 17 6.44 -5.99 -9.37
CA GLN A 17 6.21 -5.98 -7.92
C GLN A 17 6.47 -4.61 -7.30
N LEU A 18 7.55 -3.92 -7.70
CA LEU A 18 7.86 -2.59 -7.18
C LEU A 18 6.84 -1.54 -7.63
N LEU A 19 6.37 -1.62 -8.88
CA LEU A 19 5.27 -0.79 -9.38
C LEU A 19 3.96 -1.05 -8.64
N MET A 20 3.64 -2.30 -8.33
CA MET A 20 2.45 -2.66 -7.57
C MET A 20 2.52 -2.11 -6.13
N LEU A 21 3.69 -2.22 -5.49
CA LEU A 21 3.91 -1.65 -4.15
C LEU A 21 3.80 -0.11 -4.17
N PHE A 22 4.33 0.53 -5.21
CA PHE A 22 4.22 1.97 -5.41
C PHE A 22 2.75 2.41 -5.59
N ALA A 23 2.01 1.74 -6.47
CA ALA A 23 0.59 2.00 -6.68
C ALA A 23 -0.23 1.79 -5.41
N PHE A 24 0.11 0.76 -4.62
CA PHE A 24 -0.53 0.50 -3.34
C PHE A 24 -0.28 1.61 -2.32
N TYR A 25 0.95 2.10 -2.19
CA TYR A 25 1.23 3.25 -1.31
C TYR A 25 0.53 4.53 -1.76
N LEU A 26 0.46 4.78 -3.08
CA LEU A 26 -0.33 5.90 -3.61
C LEU A 26 -1.81 5.75 -3.24
N PHE A 27 -2.38 4.57 -3.41
CA PHE A 27 -3.78 4.29 -3.07
C PHE A 27 -4.07 4.53 -1.58
N VAL A 28 -3.22 4.00 -0.68
CA VAL A 28 -3.35 4.25 0.76
C VAL A 28 -3.22 5.73 1.08
N GLY A 29 -2.26 6.43 0.46
CA GLY A 29 -2.08 7.86 0.60
C GLY A 29 -3.33 8.65 0.18
N SER A 30 -3.96 8.28 -0.93
CA SER A 30 -5.21 8.90 -1.40
C SER A 30 -6.37 8.68 -0.44
N ILE A 31 -6.46 7.50 0.21
CA ILE A 31 -7.50 7.24 1.21
C ILE A 31 -7.28 8.11 2.45
N ILE A 32 -6.04 8.19 2.94
CA ILE A 32 -5.71 9.03 4.10
C ILE A 32 -6.03 10.50 3.76
N ALA A 33 -5.62 10.99 2.59
CA ALA A 33 -5.92 12.34 2.13
C ALA A 33 -7.44 12.60 2.03
N PHE A 34 -8.20 11.64 1.51
CA PHE A 34 -9.66 11.72 1.43
C PHE A 34 -10.32 11.82 2.82
N VAL A 35 -9.88 10.98 3.76
CA VAL A 35 -10.36 11.01 5.16
C VAL A 35 -10.04 12.34 5.81
N VAL A 36 -8.79 12.81 5.70
CA VAL A 36 -8.35 14.09 6.26
C VAL A 36 -9.16 15.24 5.67
N ASN A 37 -9.38 15.24 4.35
CA ASN A 37 -10.22 16.24 3.69
C ASN A 37 -11.67 16.20 4.19
N GLY A 38 -12.23 15.01 4.43
CA GLY A 38 -13.56 14.85 5.03
C GLY A 38 -13.64 15.39 6.46
N ILE A 39 -12.57 15.27 7.26
CA ILE A 39 -12.48 15.87 8.60
C ILE A 39 -12.40 17.39 8.50
N TYR A 40 -11.55 17.94 7.63
CA TYR A 40 -11.46 19.38 7.41
C TYR A 40 -12.79 19.99 6.95
N ASN A 41 -13.47 19.35 6.01
CA ASN A 41 -14.76 19.85 5.53
C ASN A 41 -15.86 19.76 6.61
N ALA A 42 -15.83 18.72 7.46
CA ALA A 42 -16.77 18.59 8.58
C ALA A 42 -16.49 19.62 9.70
N LEU A 43 -15.22 19.99 9.91
CA LEU A 43 -14.82 21.09 10.79
C LEU A 43 -15.35 22.44 10.30
N GLU A 44 -15.17 22.72 9.00
CA GLU A 44 -15.52 24.01 8.41
C GLU A 44 -17.04 24.24 8.38
N ASN A 45 -17.83 23.19 8.12
CA ASN A 45 -19.28 23.30 7.99
C ASN A 45 -20.05 23.04 9.31
N ASN A 46 -19.35 22.75 10.42
CA ASN A 46 -19.94 22.34 11.72
C ASN A 46 -20.91 21.14 11.67
N ASP A 47 -21.00 20.46 10.53
CA ASP A 47 -21.87 19.31 10.34
C ASP A 47 -21.11 18.01 10.59
N ALA A 48 -21.69 17.16 11.46
CA ALA A 48 -21.24 15.78 11.69
C ALA A 48 -19.74 15.60 12.02
N PHE A 49 -19.09 16.62 12.58
CA PHE A 49 -17.66 16.60 12.94
C PHE A 49 -17.27 15.37 13.78
N MET A 50 -18.10 15.03 14.78
CA MET A 50 -17.85 13.87 15.65
C MET A 50 -17.83 12.55 14.86
N TYR A 51 -18.73 12.38 13.89
CA TYR A 51 -18.78 11.19 13.03
C TYR A 51 -17.58 11.13 12.07
N SER A 52 -17.18 12.28 11.51
CA SER A 52 -16.04 12.37 10.59
C SER A 52 -14.71 12.00 11.27
N ILE A 53 -14.49 12.50 12.51
CA ILE A 53 -13.31 12.12 13.30
C ILE A 53 -13.32 10.61 13.61
N VAL A 54 -14.46 10.06 14.03
CA VAL A 54 -14.56 8.63 14.38
C VAL A 54 -14.24 7.76 13.16
N ILE A 55 -14.75 8.13 11.98
CA ILE A 55 -14.40 7.45 10.73
C ILE A 55 -12.89 7.53 10.49
N GLY A 56 -12.29 8.71 10.61
CA GLY A 56 -10.85 8.84 10.38
C GLY A 56 -9.99 8.09 11.39
N ALA A 57 -10.40 8.06 12.66
CA ALA A 57 -9.73 7.33 13.72
C ALA A 57 -9.78 5.80 13.52
N ILE A 58 -10.73 5.28 12.75
CA ILE A 58 -10.80 3.85 12.41
C ILE A 58 -10.11 3.58 11.08
N VAL A 59 -10.41 4.37 10.05
CA VAL A 59 -9.93 4.15 8.69
C VAL A 59 -8.42 4.30 8.61
N ILE A 60 -7.82 5.34 9.21
CA ILE A 60 -6.37 5.56 9.12
C ILE A 60 -5.57 4.38 9.73
N PRO A 61 -5.84 3.92 10.97
CA PRO A 61 -5.13 2.77 11.53
C PRO A 61 -5.34 1.48 10.72
N VAL A 62 -6.56 1.20 10.26
CA VAL A 62 -6.85 0.00 9.45
C VAL A 62 -6.00 -0.02 8.18
N PHE A 63 -5.95 1.10 7.45
CA PHE A 63 -5.14 1.17 6.23
C PHE A 63 -3.63 1.15 6.51
N LEU A 64 -3.18 1.69 7.64
CA LEU A 64 -1.78 1.56 8.06
C LEU A 64 -1.42 0.10 8.41
N THR A 65 -2.28 -0.61 9.13
CA THR A 65 -2.08 -2.04 9.44
C THR A 65 -2.04 -2.89 8.16
N LEU A 66 -2.98 -2.65 7.24
CA LEU A 66 -2.98 -3.31 5.93
C LEU A 66 -1.71 -2.98 5.15
N THR A 67 -1.23 -1.74 5.24
CA THR A 67 0.02 -1.33 4.58
C THR A 67 1.20 -2.15 5.08
N ILE A 68 1.34 -2.27 6.40
CA ILE A 68 2.41 -3.06 7.02
C ILE A 68 2.31 -4.53 6.59
N LEU A 69 1.11 -5.11 6.62
CA LEU A 69 0.87 -6.49 6.19
C LEU A 69 1.29 -6.73 4.75
N VAL A 70 0.85 -5.87 3.81
CA VAL A 70 1.20 -5.98 2.40
C VAL A 70 2.71 -5.84 2.22
N THR A 71 3.35 -4.86 2.86
CA THR A 71 4.81 -4.69 2.80
C THR A 71 5.56 -5.92 3.33
N LEU A 72 5.09 -6.53 4.42
CA LEU A 72 5.69 -7.76 4.97
C LEU A 72 5.54 -8.95 4.02
N VAL A 73 4.36 -9.15 3.44
CA VAL A 73 4.12 -10.22 2.45
C VAL A 73 5.03 -10.03 1.24
N PHE A 74 5.12 -8.80 0.71
CA PHE A 74 6.04 -8.48 -0.38
C PHE A 74 7.50 -8.77 -0.01
N TRP A 75 7.92 -8.39 1.19
CA TRP A 75 9.28 -8.65 1.68
C TRP A 75 9.59 -10.15 1.75
N VAL A 76 8.65 -10.95 2.26
CA VAL A 76 8.79 -12.42 2.34
C VAL A 76 8.92 -13.00 0.94
N ILE A 77 8.04 -12.63 0.00
CA ILE A 77 8.09 -13.12 -1.39
C ILE A 77 9.42 -12.78 -2.06
N VAL A 78 9.90 -11.54 -1.91
CA VAL A 78 11.21 -11.12 -2.47
C VAL A 78 12.36 -11.88 -1.81
N ARG A 79 12.27 -12.16 -0.51
CA ARG A 79 13.29 -12.92 0.21
C ARG A 79 13.32 -14.39 -0.22
N GLU A 80 12.17 -15.02 -0.40
CA GLU A 80 12.05 -16.41 -0.85
C GLU A 80 12.47 -16.55 -2.32
N GLY A 81 11.99 -15.67 -3.20
CA GLY A 81 12.39 -15.66 -4.61
C GLY A 81 13.90 -15.45 -4.82
N ARG A 82 14.61 -14.82 -3.86
CA ARG A 82 16.09 -14.73 -3.88
C ARG A 82 16.81 -15.97 -3.34
N LYS A 83 16.17 -16.75 -2.48
CA LYS A 83 16.76 -18.01 -1.95
C LYS A 83 16.76 -19.10 -3.02
N ASP A 84 15.73 -19.14 -3.86
CA ASP A 84 15.63 -20.13 -4.95
C ASP A 84 16.61 -19.88 -6.12
N MET A 85 17.29 -18.73 -6.15
CA MET A 85 18.29 -18.38 -7.18
C MET A 85 19.75 -18.63 -6.76
N ARG A 86 20.00 -19.13 -5.54
CA ARG A 86 21.33 -19.54 -5.05
C ARG A 86 21.45 -21.05 -5.07
#